data_AF-A0A2E3NED1-F1
#
_entry.id   AF-A0A2E3NED1-F1
#
_cell.length_a   1.000
_cell.length_b   1.000
_cell.length_c   1.000
_cell.angle_alpha   90.00
_cell.angle_beta   90.00
_cell.angle_gamma   90.00
#
_symmetry.space_group_name_H-M   'P 1'
#
loop_
_entity.id
_entity.type
_entity.pdbx_description
1 polymer ?
#
loop_
_entity_poly.entity_id
_entity_poly.type
_entity_poly.pdbx_seq_one_letter_code
_entity_poly.pdbx_strand_id
1 'polypeptide(L)'
;MSALAELAPVANGGCWAVRKKGKEILRLPLDQFRVSVLRKADVYADEVERLELAKDILSLDAVAAIFDRDLEARGEKLRFDLERFEDPALAEALSRVYPEPRPIGAPPSVYDYA
;
A
#
# COMPACT_ATOMS: atom_id res chain seq x y z
N MET A 1 -19.96 10.72 -0.65
CA MET A 1 -20.58 9.40 -0.47
C MET A 1 -19.68 8.35 -1.10
N SER A 2 -19.14 7.44 -0.30
CA SER A 2 -18.20 6.42 -0.76
C SER A 2 -18.88 5.42 -1.70
N ALA A 3 -18.23 5.06 -2.81
CA ALA A 3 -18.69 4.01 -3.72
C ALA A 3 -18.48 2.59 -3.17
N LEU A 4 -17.86 2.49 -1.99
CA LEU A 4 -17.38 1.24 -1.40
C LEU A 4 -18.49 0.49 -0.66
N ALA A 5 -18.30 -0.83 -0.59
CA ALA A 5 -19.10 -1.68 0.27
C ALA A 5 -18.51 -1.68 1.68
N GLU A 6 -19.37 -1.63 2.69
CA GLU A 6 -19.00 -1.58 4.10
C GLU A 6 -19.53 -2.83 4.80
N LEU A 7 -18.68 -3.54 5.55
CA LEU A 7 -19.06 -4.66 6.40
C LEU A 7 -19.13 -4.19 7.86
N ALA A 8 -20.31 -4.28 8.49
CA ALA A 8 -20.50 -3.79 9.86
C ALA A 8 -21.45 -4.70 10.67
N PRO A 9 -21.36 -4.73 12.01
CA PRO A 9 -22.28 -5.49 12.84
C PRO A 9 -23.71 -4.92 12.76
N VAL A 10 -24.72 -5.77 12.92
CA VAL A 10 -26.13 -5.36 13.06
C VAL A 10 -26.45 -5.23 14.55
N ALA A 11 -27.22 -4.22 14.95
CA ALA A 11 -27.43 -3.76 16.33
C ALA A 11 -27.95 -4.80 17.35
N ASN A 12 -28.24 -6.04 16.97
CA ASN A 12 -28.80 -7.08 17.84
C ASN A 12 -27.94 -8.36 17.88
N GLY A 13 -26.62 -8.23 17.71
CA GLY A 13 -25.64 -9.18 18.24
C GLY A 13 -25.71 -10.60 17.69
N GLY A 14 -25.27 -10.79 16.44
CA GLY A 14 -25.06 -12.13 15.89
C GLY A 14 -24.78 -12.14 14.40
N CYS A 15 -25.25 -11.12 13.69
CA CYS A 15 -25.07 -10.98 12.26
C CYS A 15 -24.30 -9.72 11.90
N TRP A 16 -23.58 -9.81 10.79
CA TRP A 16 -22.91 -8.71 10.12
C TRP A 16 -23.59 -8.46 8.77
N ALA A 17 -23.59 -7.21 8.34
CA ALA A 17 -24.21 -6.78 7.10
C ALA A 17 -23.19 -6.09 6.20
N VAL A 18 -23.21 -6.46 4.91
CA VAL A 18 -22.55 -5.69 3.86
C VAL A 18 -23.55 -4.67 3.33
N ARG A 19 -23.18 -3.38 3.37
CA ARG A 19 -23.97 -2.28 2.81
C ARG A 19 -23.23 -1.63 1.67
N LYS A 20 -23.93 -1.33 0.58
CA LYS A 20 -23.42 -0.52 -0.53
C LYS A 20 -24.34 0.67 -0.71
N LYS A 21 -23.80 1.89 -0.56
CA LYS A 21 -24.60 3.13 -0.58
C LYS A 21 -25.77 3.10 0.41
N GLY A 22 -25.53 2.60 1.63
CA GLY A 22 -26.54 2.49 2.69
C GLY A 22 -27.56 1.34 2.51
N LYS A 23 -27.61 0.67 1.35
CA LYS A 23 -28.49 -0.48 1.12
C LYS A 23 -27.79 -1.77 1.55
N GLU A 24 -28.44 -2.55 2.41
CA GLU A 24 -27.98 -3.89 2.77
C GLU A 24 -28.09 -4.83 1.56
N ILE A 25 -26.99 -5.53 1.26
CA ILE A 25 -26.90 -6.47 0.13
C ILE A 25 -26.59 -7.91 0.59
N LEU A 26 -26.06 -8.08 1.80
CA LEU A 26 -25.77 -9.38 2.39
C LEU A 26 -25.82 -9.27 3.91
N ARG A 27 -26.39 -10.29 4.57
CA ARG A 27 -26.40 -10.42 6.03
C ARG A 27 -26.13 -11.86 6.41
N LEU A 28 -25.06 -12.11 7.16
CA LEU A 28 -24.65 -13.43 7.63
C LEU A 28 -24.01 -13.34 9.03
N PRO A 29 -23.92 -14.46 9.77
CA PRO A 29 -23.00 -14.57 10.90
C PRO A 29 -21.54 -14.25 10.50
N LEU A 30 -20.74 -13.73 11.43
CA LEU A 30 -19.36 -13.30 11.14
C LEU A 30 -18.47 -14.43 10.63
N ASP A 31 -18.63 -15.63 11.20
CA ASP A 31 -17.88 -16.84 10.86
C ASP A 31 -18.16 -17.36 9.44
N GLN A 32 -19.18 -16.82 8.76
CA GLN A 32 -19.48 -17.12 7.36
C GLN A 32 -18.87 -16.09 6.38
N PHE A 33 -18.22 -15.04 6.88
CA PHE A 33 -17.45 -14.13 6.05
C PHE A 33 -16.00 -14.59 5.95
N ARG A 34 -15.48 -14.60 4.71
CA ARG A 34 -14.04 -14.64 4.46
C ARG A 34 -13.60 -13.27 3.97
N VAL A 35 -12.80 -12.58 4.79
CA VAL A 35 -12.21 -11.30 4.43
C VAL A 35 -10.77 -11.54 3.96
N SER A 36 -10.47 -11.17 2.72
CA SER A 36 -9.10 -11.16 2.21
C SER A 36 -8.58 -9.73 2.28
N VAL A 37 -7.54 -9.52 3.09
CA VAL A 37 -6.84 -8.23 3.18
C VAL A 37 -5.63 -8.30 2.25
N LEU A 38 -5.57 -7.41 1.26
CA LEU A 38 -4.36 -7.23 0.44
C LEU A 38 -3.25 -6.70 1.35
N ARG A 39 -2.01 -7.18 1.20
CA ARG A 39 -0.84 -6.74 1.99
C ARG A 39 -0.55 -5.23 1.97
N LYS A 40 -1.22 -4.48 1.09
CA LYS A 40 -1.14 -3.02 0.95
C LYS A 40 -2.35 -2.29 1.55
N ALA A 41 -3.24 -2.99 2.23
CA ALA A 41 -4.38 -2.37 2.87
C ALA A 41 -3.95 -1.82 4.22
N ASP A 42 -4.17 -0.52 4.41
CA ASP A 42 -4.01 0.11 5.71
C ASP A 42 -5.20 -0.28 6.59
N VAL A 43 -4.90 -0.93 7.72
CA VAL A 43 -5.90 -1.37 8.69
C VAL A 43 -5.75 -0.50 9.92
N TYR A 44 -6.85 0.16 10.28
CA TYR A 44 -6.95 1.04 11.44
C TYR A 44 -7.99 0.45 12.41
N ALA A 45 -7.78 0.63 13.72
CA ALA A 45 -8.73 0.25 14.75
C ALA A 45 -10.00 1.10 14.70
N ASP A 46 -9.86 2.40 14.40
CA ASP A 46 -10.98 3.33 14.24
C ASP A 46 -10.64 4.53 13.32
N GLU A 47 -11.65 5.40 13.10
CA GLU A 47 -11.54 6.59 12.25
C GLU A 47 -10.62 7.67 12.86
N VAL A 48 -10.49 7.73 14.18
CA VAL A 48 -9.60 8.69 14.85
C VAL A 48 -8.15 8.32 14.58
N GLU A 49 -7.79 7.04 14.77
CA GLU A 49 -6.46 6.53 14.44
C GLU A 49 -6.13 6.73 12.97
N ARG A 50 -7.09 6.45 12.06
CA ARG A 50 -6.92 6.71 10.62
C ARG A 50 -6.56 8.16 10.35
N LEU A 51 -7.25 9.11 10.99
CA LEU A 51 -7.01 10.55 10.80
C LEU A 51 -5.70 11.02 11.41
N GLU A 52 -5.28 10.46 12.55
CA GLU A 52 -3.98 10.80 13.15
C GLU A 52 -2.82 10.26 12.32
N LEU A 53 -2.87 9.00 11.90
CA LEU A 53 -1.81 8.42 11.05
C LEU A 53 -1.77 9.08 9.67
N ALA A 54 -2.90 9.53 9.14
CA ALA A 54 -2.94 10.30 7.89
C ALA A 54 -2.20 11.65 7.98
N LYS A 55 -1.99 12.20 9.19
CA LYS A 55 -1.21 13.43 9.40
C LYS A 55 0.30 13.18 9.44
N ASP A 56 0.71 11.95 9.71
CA ASP A 56 2.11 11.53 9.84
C ASP A 56 2.62 10.79 8.58
N ILE A 57 2.07 11.14 7.42
CA ILE A 57 2.54 10.61 6.14
C ILE A 57 3.63 11.53 5.61
N LEU A 58 4.77 10.94 5.21
CA LEU A 58 5.82 11.67 4.51
C LEU A 58 5.27 12.26 3.20
N SER A 59 5.56 13.53 2.95
CA SER A 59 5.33 14.11 1.62
C SER A 59 6.24 13.45 0.58
N LEU A 60 5.83 13.47 -0.69
CA LEU A 60 6.67 12.96 -1.78
C LEU A 60 8.01 13.71 -1.85
N ASP A 61 8.02 15.01 -1.56
CA ASP A 61 9.26 15.80 -1.48
C ASP A 61 10.19 15.31 -0.37
N ALA A 62 9.64 14.98 0.80
CA ALA A 62 10.41 14.43 1.91
C ALA A 62 10.98 13.05 1.55
N VAL A 63 10.20 12.21 0.84
CA VAL A 63 10.67 10.92 0.32
C VAL A 63 11.80 11.13 -0.69
N ALA A 64 11.66 12.03 -1.64
CA ALA A 64 12.70 12.35 -2.62
C ALA A 64 13.99 12.81 -1.94
N ALA A 65 13.88 13.70 -0.94
CA ALA A 65 15.02 14.18 -0.17
C ALA A 65 15.76 13.07 0.62
N ILE A 66 15.03 12.04 1.07
CA ILE A 66 15.62 10.86 1.71
C ILE A 66 16.43 10.05 0.69
N PHE A 67 15.84 9.77 -0.48
CA PHE A 67 16.54 9.06 -1.57
C PHE A 67 17.77 9.81 -2.04
N ASP A 68 17.67 11.12 -2.25
CA ASP A 68 18.78 11.97 -2.68
C ASP A 68 19.94 11.97 -1.70
N ARG A 69 19.65 11.97 -0.39
CA ARG A 69 20.68 11.89 0.64
C ARG A 69 21.39 10.54 0.64
N ASP A 70 20.64 9.45 0.44
CA ASP A 70 21.22 8.10 0.38
C ASP A 70 22.04 7.90 -0.91
N LEU A 71 21.56 8.41 -2.06
CA LEU A 71 22.29 8.41 -3.33
C LEU A 71 23.61 9.17 -3.20
N GLU A 72 23.59 10.35 -2.58
CA GLU A 72 24.80 11.14 -2.32
C GLU A 72 25.77 10.43 -1.37
N ALA A 73 25.27 9.80 -0.31
CA ALA A 73 26.08 9.01 0.62
C ALA A 73 26.74 7.80 -0.06
N ARG A 74 26.12 7.25 -1.11
CA ARG A 74 26.68 6.19 -1.97
C ARG A 74 27.64 6.70 -3.05
N GLY A 75 27.77 8.03 -3.20
CA GLY A 75 28.62 8.66 -4.22
C GLY A 75 27.96 8.72 -5.61
N GLU A 76 26.66 8.48 -5.71
CA GLU A 76 25.92 8.54 -6.95
C GLU A 76 25.59 10.00 -7.31
N LYS A 77 25.70 10.34 -8.60
CA LYS A 77 25.29 11.67 -9.13
C LYS A 77 23.82 11.70 -9.55
N LEU A 78 23.13 10.57 -9.41
CA LEU A 78 21.70 10.44 -9.69
C LEU A 78 20.89 11.21 -8.65
N ARG A 79 19.80 11.84 -9.07
CA ARG A 79 18.81 12.48 -8.20
C ARG A 79 17.44 11.84 -8.42
N PHE A 80 16.67 11.72 -7.35
CA PHE A 80 15.31 11.20 -7.37
C PHE A 80 14.35 12.33 -7.78
N ASP A 81 14.12 12.44 -9.09
CA ASP A 81 13.26 13.46 -9.68
C ASP A 81 11.79 13.01 -9.70
N LEU A 82 10.96 13.68 -8.90
CA LEU A 82 9.53 13.40 -8.79
C LEU A 82 8.77 13.65 -10.10
N GLU A 83 9.22 14.60 -10.93
CA GLU A 83 8.58 14.87 -12.23
C GLU A 83 8.81 13.72 -13.22
N ARG A 84 9.84 12.91 -12.96
CA ARG A 84 10.23 11.75 -13.77
C ARG A 84 9.92 10.43 -13.08
N PHE A 85 9.09 10.42 -12.04
CA PHE A 85 8.79 9.20 -11.29
C PHE A 85 8.24 8.05 -12.16
N GLU A 86 7.47 8.37 -13.20
CA GLU A 86 6.95 7.38 -14.15
C GLU A 86 7.90 7.09 -15.32
N ASP A 87 9.07 7.75 -15.40
CA ASP A 87 10.07 7.53 -16.44
C ASP A 87 10.79 6.18 -16.21
N PRO A 88 10.66 5.21 -17.13
CA PRO A 88 11.33 3.92 -17.01
C PRO A 88 12.86 4.05 -16.93
N ALA A 89 13.45 5.10 -17.52
CA ALA A 89 14.88 5.34 -17.46
C ALA A 89 15.35 5.74 -16.06
N LEU A 90 14.53 6.49 -15.30
CA LEU A 90 14.82 6.79 -13.90
C LEU A 90 14.73 5.51 -13.06
N ALA A 91 13.70 4.69 -13.27
CA ALA A 91 13.53 3.41 -12.58
C ALA A 91 14.71 2.46 -12.85
N GLU A 92 15.18 2.36 -14.10
CA GLU A 92 16.35 1.55 -14.46
C GLU A 92 17.64 2.09 -13.84
N ALA A 93 17.83 3.40 -13.80
CA ALA A 93 19.01 3.99 -13.16
C ALA A 93 19.02 3.71 -11.65
N LEU A 94 17.87 3.82 -10.99
CA LEU A 94 17.73 3.54 -9.56
C LEU A 94 17.93 2.05 -9.23
N SER A 95 17.45 1.12 -10.07
CA SER A 95 17.59 -0.32 -9.80
C SER A 95 19.04 -0.82 -9.79
N ARG A 96 19.95 -0.10 -10.45
CA ARG A 96 21.39 -0.38 -10.40
C ARG A 96 22.00 -0.05 -9.04
N VAL A 97 21.45 0.95 -8.34
CA VAL A 97 21.88 1.37 -7.01
C VAL A 97 21.14 0.60 -5.90
N TYR A 98 19.85 0.34 -6.14
CA TYR A 98 18.93 -0.39 -5.27
C TYR A 98 18.47 -1.68 -5.96
N PRO A 99 19.35 -2.70 -6.08
CA PRO A 99 18.96 -3.96 -6.68
C PRO A 99 17.84 -4.60 -5.85
N GLU A 100 16.86 -5.19 -6.53
CA GLU A 100 15.79 -5.90 -5.85
C GLU A 100 16.37 -7.01 -4.96
N PRO A 101 16.09 -7.00 -3.65
CA PRO A 101 16.62 -8.01 -2.75
C PRO A 101 16.04 -9.38 -3.12
N ARG A 102 16.91 -10.32 -3.50
CA ARG A 102 16.54 -11.70 -3.77
C ARG A 102 16.77 -12.56 -2.52
N PRO A 103 15.77 -13.34 -2.06
CA PRO A 103 15.99 -14.33 -1.01
C PRO A 103 17.11 -15.29 -1.40
N ILE A 104 17.99 -15.63 -0.46
CA ILE A 104 19.05 -16.61 -0.68
C ILE A 104 18.40 -17.95 -1.03
N GLY A 105 18.77 -18.53 -2.17
CA GLY A 105 18.21 -19.79 -2.66
C GLY A 105 16.84 -19.67 -3.32
N ALA A 106 16.38 -18.46 -3.67
CA ALA A 106 15.16 -18.29 -4.44
C ALA A 106 15.28 -19.03 -5.79
N PRO A 107 14.28 -19.86 -6.16
CA PRO A 107 14.23 -20.44 -7.50
C PRO A 107 14.02 -19.33 -8.56
N PRO A 108 14.36 -19.59 -9.83
CA PRO A 108 14.13 -18.62 -10.90
C PRO A 108 12.67 -18.18 -10.98
N SER A 109 12.45 -16.88 -11.10
CA SER A 109 11.16 -16.25 -11.30
C SER A 109 10.83 -16.18 -12.79
N VAL A 110 9.54 -16.05 -13.13
CA VAL A 110 9.11 -15.77 -14.53
C VAL A 110 9.76 -14.50 -15.08
N TYR A 111 10.11 -13.55 -14.21
CA TYR A 111 10.77 -12.30 -14.57
C TYR A 111 12.28 -12.44 -14.83
N ASP A 112 12.89 -13.60 -14.53
CA ASP A 112 14.31 -13.85 -14.84
C ASP A 112 14.55 -14.24 -16.31
N TYR A 113 13.47 -14.46 -17.06
CA TYR A 113 13.50 -14.90 -18.46
C TYR A 113 12.97 -13.84 -19.44
N ALA A 114 12.68 -12.64 -18.95
CA ALA A 114 12.17 -11.51 -19.72
C ALA A 114 13.29 -10.65 -20.31
#